data_AF-A0ABC9V4D2-F1
#
_entry.id   AF-A0ABC9V4D2-F1
#
_cell.length_a   1.000
_cell.length_b   1.000
_cell.length_c   1.000
_cell.angle_alpha   90.00
_cell.angle_beta   90.00
_cell.angle_gamma   90.00
#
_symmetry.space_group_name_H-M   'P 1'
#
loop_
_entity.id
_entity.type
_entity.pdbx_description
1 polymer ?
#
loop_
_entity_poly.entity_id
_entity_poly.type
_entity_poly.pdbx_seq_one_letter_code
_entity_poly.pdbx_strand_id
1 'polypeptide(L)'
;MWCFKNGQPVETIPLLDRAFHYGDGCFTTIRVFQNKIELKARHWERLKLACQKLSLVADFELIEQSLQHLQNQNLVLNGTLKIVISRGEGDRGYSLPKHAADIYIWFYPKALEQFQPDFIECGVLNQALGLTMPSLVGLKSLNRLEQVLLKKEADQQGWVEALVTDVQGYIVEGVSSNCFIRLNDRWITPELRYNGVHGVMRAEILARMQHYGIACEVRIIELDEVPQIQSLFFCNALHPMRVVTQISEQILESQACLNLFHTLNLNQIH
;
A
#
# COMPACT_ATOMS: atom_id res chain seq x y z
N MET A 1 13.48 -14.95 -8.83
CA MET A 1 13.45 -13.59 -8.26
C MET A 1 14.67 -12.87 -8.79
N TRP A 2 14.52 -11.62 -9.20
CA TRP A 2 15.64 -10.79 -9.65
C TRP A 2 15.83 -9.61 -8.71
N CYS A 3 17.08 -9.28 -8.43
CA CYS A 3 17.46 -8.29 -7.42
C CYS A 3 18.46 -7.30 -8.03
N PHE A 4 18.23 -6.01 -7.80
CA PHE A 4 19.12 -4.95 -8.28
C PHE A 4 19.41 -3.95 -7.16
N LYS A 5 20.62 -3.41 -7.17
CA LYS A 5 21.02 -2.19 -6.44
C LYS A 5 21.53 -1.18 -7.46
N ASN A 6 20.94 0.02 -7.48
CA ASN A 6 21.38 1.14 -8.31
C ASN A 6 21.62 0.75 -9.78
N GLY A 7 20.63 0.11 -10.41
CA GLY A 7 20.73 -0.33 -11.80
C GLY A 7 21.41 -1.69 -12.00
N GLN A 8 22.23 -2.16 -11.06
CA GLN A 8 23.07 -3.36 -11.25
C GLN A 8 22.51 -4.59 -10.53
N PRO A 9 22.62 -5.80 -11.10
CA PRO A 9 22.29 -7.05 -10.40
C PRO A 9 23.08 -7.19 -9.09
N VAL A 10 22.43 -7.68 -8.04
CA VAL A 10 23.05 -7.83 -6.72
C VAL A 10 22.57 -9.09 -6.02
N GLU A 11 23.43 -9.71 -5.21
CA GLU A 11 23.10 -10.90 -4.40
C GLU A 11 23.12 -10.62 -2.90
N THR A 12 23.71 -9.50 -2.49
CA THR A 12 23.89 -9.11 -1.09
C THR A 12 23.42 -7.68 -0.84
N ILE A 13 23.19 -7.34 0.42
CA ILE A 13 22.87 -5.98 0.84
C ILE A 13 23.93 -5.58 1.88
N PRO A 14 24.49 -4.37 1.81
CA PRO A 14 25.49 -3.93 2.78
C PRO A 14 24.94 -3.94 4.21
N LEU A 15 25.70 -4.48 5.15
CA LEU A 15 25.32 -4.53 6.56
C LEU A 15 25.24 -3.15 7.20
N LEU A 16 25.92 -2.15 6.63
CA LEU A 16 25.90 -0.76 7.11
C LEU A 16 24.75 0.05 6.51
N ASP A 17 23.92 -0.55 5.65
CA ASP A 17 22.77 0.15 5.07
C ASP A 17 21.75 0.52 6.15
N ARG A 18 21.41 1.80 6.21
CA ARG A 18 20.55 2.39 7.25
C ARG A 18 19.10 1.89 7.23
N ALA A 19 18.65 1.24 6.16
CA ALA A 19 17.38 0.52 6.14
C ALA A 19 17.33 -0.56 7.22
N PHE A 20 18.43 -1.28 7.46
CA PHE A 20 18.50 -2.31 8.50
C PHE A 20 18.61 -1.73 9.91
N HIS A 21 19.35 -0.64 10.07
CA HIS A 21 19.60 -0.05 11.39
C HIS A 21 18.41 0.73 11.91
N TYR A 22 17.70 1.45 11.03
CA TYR A 22 16.73 2.47 11.46
C TYR A 22 15.43 2.47 10.64
N GLY A 23 15.27 1.58 9.66
CA GLY A 23 14.18 1.69 8.69
C GLY A 23 14.23 3.03 7.94
N ASP A 24 15.42 3.58 7.70
CA ASP A 24 15.64 4.91 7.12
C ASP A 24 15.47 4.88 5.61
N GLY A 25 14.21 4.84 5.18
CA GLY A 25 13.83 4.76 3.79
C GLY A 25 12.34 4.61 3.57
N CYS A 26 11.97 4.44 2.31
CA CYS A 26 10.61 4.22 1.87
C CYS A 26 10.53 3.09 0.84
N PHE A 27 9.30 2.63 0.56
CA PHE A 27 9.12 1.61 -0.46
C PHE A 27 7.78 1.72 -1.18
N THR A 28 7.70 1.04 -2.32
CA THR A 28 6.44 0.74 -2.97
C THR A 28 6.42 -0.69 -3.50
N THR A 29 5.22 -1.26 -3.55
CA THR A 29 4.94 -2.57 -4.13
C THR A 29 3.98 -2.37 -5.29
N ILE A 30 4.34 -2.89 -6.47
CA ILE A 30 3.68 -2.60 -7.75
C ILE A 30 3.31 -3.92 -8.42
N ARG A 31 2.13 -3.99 -9.02
CA ARG A 31 1.76 -5.09 -9.90
C ARG A 31 2.30 -4.81 -11.30
N VAL A 32 3.00 -5.79 -11.85
CA VAL A 32 3.44 -5.77 -13.25
C VAL A 32 2.65 -6.83 -13.99
N PHE A 33 1.90 -6.42 -15.00
CA PHE A 33 1.04 -7.31 -15.78
C PHE A 33 1.29 -7.09 -17.27
N GLN A 34 1.67 -8.15 -17.98
CA GLN A 34 1.99 -8.09 -19.43
C GLN A 34 2.97 -6.96 -19.78
N ASN A 35 4.11 -6.87 -19.07
CA ASN A 35 5.12 -5.81 -19.18
C ASN A 35 4.68 -4.40 -18.75
N LYS A 36 3.43 -4.20 -18.33
CA LYS A 36 2.94 -2.90 -17.86
C LYS A 36 3.09 -2.78 -16.35
N ILE A 37 3.66 -1.66 -15.92
CA ILE A 37 3.70 -1.25 -14.52
C ILE A 37 2.40 -0.51 -14.22
N GLU A 38 1.48 -1.16 -13.55
CA GLU A 38 0.17 -0.57 -13.25
C GLU A 38 0.32 0.58 -12.25
N LEU A 39 -0.43 1.68 -12.46
CA LEU A 39 -0.38 2.91 -11.66
C LEU A 39 1.03 3.54 -11.58
N LYS A 40 1.86 3.40 -12.64
CA LYS A 40 3.26 3.89 -12.67
C LYS A 40 3.38 5.32 -12.16
N ALA A 41 2.56 6.25 -12.68
CA ALA A 41 2.62 7.66 -12.29
C ALA A 41 2.44 7.84 -10.77
N ARG A 42 1.40 7.22 -10.20
CA ARG A 42 1.10 7.31 -8.75
C ARG A 42 2.20 6.69 -7.90
N HIS A 43 2.79 5.58 -8.36
CA HIS A 43 3.93 4.95 -7.67
C HIS A 43 5.16 5.87 -7.63
N TRP A 44 5.48 6.52 -8.74
CA TRP A 44 6.60 7.47 -8.81
C TRP A 44 6.34 8.71 -7.96
N GLU A 45 5.13 9.27 -8.01
CA GLU A 45 4.74 10.41 -7.17
C GLU A 45 4.89 10.10 -5.68
N ARG A 46 4.46 8.90 -5.25
CA ARG A 46 4.63 8.47 -3.85
C ARG A 46 6.09 8.40 -3.43
N LEU A 47 6.95 7.87 -4.31
CA LEU A 47 8.37 7.71 -4.02
C LEU A 47 9.04 9.08 -3.95
N LYS A 48 8.73 9.98 -4.89
CA LYS A 48 9.21 11.37 -4.89
C LYS A 48 8.78 12.11 -3.62
N LEU A 49 7.51 12.01 -3.24
CA LEU A 49 7.00 12.62 -2.00
C LEU A 49 7.73 12.06 -0.77
N ALA A 50 7.91 10.73 -0.70
CA ALA A 50 8.63 10.11 0.40
C ALA A 50 10.10 10.54 0.45
N CYS A 51 10.78 10.61 -0.69
CA CYS A 51 12.16 11.12 -0.77
C CYS A 51 12.25 12.57 -0.31
N GLN A 52 11.31 13.43 -0.73
CA GLN A 52 11.25 14.82 -0.28
C GLN A 52 11.06 14.90 1.25
N LYS A 53 10.04 14.22 1.80
CA LYS A 53 9.74 14.27 3.23
C LYS A 53 10.84 13.66 4.10
N LEU A 54 11.56 12.66 3.59
CA LEU A 54 12.69 12.01 4.26
C LEU A 54 14.04 12.66 3.93
N SER A 55 14.11 13.70 3.10
CA SER A 55 15.39 14.27 2.65
C SER A 55 16.34 13.23 2.03
N LEU A 56 15.81 12.40 1.13
CA LEU A 56 16.57 11.42 0.34
C LEU A 56 16.81 11.99 -1.06
N VAL A 57 18.05 11.96 -1.52
CA VAL A 57 18.41 12.29 -2.91
C VAL A 57 18.56 10.98 -3.67
N ALA A 58 17.56 10.60 -4.45
CA ALA A 58 17.54 9.35 -5.19
C ALA A 58 17.54 9.62 -6.70
N ASP A 59 18.35 8.88 -7.45
CA ASP A 59 18.35 8.92 -8.91
C ASP A 59 17.36 7.89 -9.47
N PHE A 60 16.20 8.39 -9.92
CA PHE A 60 15.13 7.54 -10.43
C PHE A 60 15.46 6.89 -11.78
N GLU A 61 16.49 7.35 -12.51
CA GLU A 61 16.94 6.69 -13.74
C GLU A 61 17.47 5.28 -13.45
N LEU A 62 18.01 5.05 -12.25
CA LEU A 62 18.47 3.72 -11.81
C LEU A 62 17.33 2.69 -11.73
N ILE A 63 16.09 3.13 -11.53
CA ILE A 63 14.91 2.25 -11.59
C ILE A 63 14.71 1.76 -13.03
N GLU A 64 14.76 2.67 -14.00
CA GLU A 64 14.57 2.33 -15.42
C GLU A 64 15.71 1.44 -15.94
N GLN A 65 16.95 1.68 -15.49
CA GLN A 65 18.08 0.79 -15.80
C GLN A 65 17.84 -0.64 -15.30
N SER A 66 17.40 -0.83 -14.05
CA SER A 66 17.04 -2.16 -13.54
C SER A 66 15.89 -2.81 -14.30
N LEU A 67 14.88 -2.03 -14.71
CA LEU A 67 13.78 -2.53 -15.53
C LEU A 67 14.24 -2.96 -16.92
N GLN A 68 15.17 -2.24 -17.54
CA GLN A 68 15.76 -2.61 -18.83
C GLN A 68 16.51 -3.94 -18.74
N HIS A 69 17.27 -4.16 -17.66
CA HIS A 69 17.91 -5.46 -17.42
C HIS A 69 16.90 -6.61 -17.32
N LEU A 70 15.75 -6.40 -16.69
CA LEU A 70 14.67 -7.39 -16.62
C LEU A 70 14.07 -7.70 -18.01
N GLN A 71 13.81 -6.65 -18.81
CA GLN A 71 13.20 -6.79 -20.13
C GLN A 71 14.12 -7.50 -21.14
N ASN A 72 15.44 -7.26 -21.06
CA ASN A 72 16.44 -7.87 -21.95
C ASN A 72 16.52 -9.40 -21.80
N GLN A 73 15.90 -10.00 -20.77
CA GLN A 73 15.83 -11.45 -20.61
C GLN A 73 14.71 -12.11 -21.45
N ASN A 74 14.08 -11.38 -22.38
CA ASN A 74 13.04 -11.85 -23.32
C ASN A 74 11.81 -12.52 -22.66
N LEU A 75 11.44 -12.09 -21.46
CA LEU A 75 10.27 -12.58 -20.75
C LEU A 75 9.17 -11.52 -20.73
N VAL A 76 7.93 -11.95 -21.01
CA VAL A 76 6.76 -11.13 -20.66
C VAL A 76 6.66 -11.08 -19.14
N LEU A 77 6.90 -9.89 -18.58
CA LEU A 77 6.93 -9.68 -17.14
C LEU A 77 5.50 -9.70 -16.58
N ASN A 78 5.26 -10.68 -15.72
CA ASN A 78 4.11 -10.76 -14.83
C ASN A 78 4.61 -11.00 -13.41
N GLY A 79 4.12 -10.23 -12.44
CA GLY A 79 4.49 -10.42 -11.06
C GLY A 79 4.41 -9.16 -10.21
N THR A 80 5.21 -9.14 -9.16
CA THR A 80 5.29 -8.01 -8.21
C THR A 80 6.67 -7.38 -8.29
N LEU A 81 6.70 -6.08 -8.51
CA LEU A 81 7.90 -5.25 -8.42
C LEU A 81 7.89 -4.52 -7.07
N LYS A 82 8.92 -4.71 -6.26
CA LYS A 82 9.13 -3.96 -5.02
C LYS A 82 10.33 -3.04 -5.21
N ILE A 83 10.12 -1.75 -4.99
CA ILE A 83 11.17 -0.73 -5.02
C ILE A 83 11.34 -0.23 -3.59
N VAL A 84 12.57 -0.25 -3.07
CA VAL A 84 12.96 0.33 -1.80
C VAL A 84 13.99 1.42 -2.07
N ILE A 85 13.80 2.58 -1.47
CA ILE A 85 14.79 3.65 -1.45
C ILE A 85 15.30 3.76 -0.02
N SER A 86 16.56 3.38 0.19
CA SER A 86 17.26 3.50 1.47
C SER A 86 18.12 4.75 1.47
N ARG A 87 18.37 5.35 2.63
CA ARG A 87 19.42 6.37 2.75
C ARG A 87 20.82 5.85 2.36
N GLY A 88 20.99 4.53 2.31
CA GLY A 88 22.24 3.86 2.00
C GLY A 88 23.09 3.65 3.25
N GLU A 89 24.38 3.39 3.05
CA GLU A 89 25.33 3.13 4.12
C GLU A 89 25.61 4.38 4.96
N GLY A 90 26.04 4.22 6.20
CA GLY A 90 26.44 5.37 7.02
C GLY A 90 26.99 4.99 8.37
N ASP A 91 27.62 5.98 9.02
CA ASP A 91 28.16 5.82 10.37
C ASP A 91 27.04 5.63 11.42
N ARG A 92 27.47 5.23 12.62
CA ARG A 92 26.57 5.06 13.77
C ARG A 92 25.92 6.38 14.17
N GLY A 93 24.67 6.29 14.61
CA GLY A 93 23.86 7.43 15.03
C GLY A 93 22.92 7.94 13.93
N TYR A 94 22.24 9.05 14.23
CA TYR A 94 21.14 9.56 13.40
C TYR A 94 21.55 10.65 12.40
N SER A 95 22.81 11.08 12.43
CA SER A 95 23.34 12.03 11.45
C SER A 95 23.23 11.47 10.03
N LEU A 96 22.81 12.31 9.09
CA LEU A 96 22.61 11.89 7.71
C LEU A 96 23.97 11.82 6.98
N PRO A 97 24.26 10.73 6.25
CA PRO A 97 25.43 10.67 5.38
C PRO A 97 25.31 11.65 4.21
N LYS A 98 26.45 12.01 3.62
CA LYS A 98 26.56 12.99 2.52
C LYS A 98 26.71 12.31 1.16
N HIS A 99 25.79 11.41 0.82
CA HIS A 99 25.70 10.78 -0.51
C HIS A 99 24.24 10.56 -0.91
N ALA A 100 24.04 10.14 -2.16
CA ALA A 100 22.73 9.78 -2.67
C ALA A 100 22.17 8.51 -1.98
N ALA A 101 20.85 8.43 -1.91
CA ALA A 101 20.11 7.27 -1.46
C ALA A 101 20.31 6.08 -2.41
N ASP A 102 20.34 4.87 -1.85
CA ASP A 102 20.41 3.62 -2.60
C ASP A 102 19.00 3.16 -3.01
N ILE A 103 18.88 2.69 -4.25
CA ILE A 103 17.66 2.12 -4.80
C ILE A 103 17.83 0.60 -4.93
N TYR A 104 16.97 -0.13 -4.24
CA TYR A 104 16.89 -1.58 -4.33
C TYR A 104 15.60 -2.01 -5.01
N ILE A 105 15.72 -2.97 -5.92
CA ILE A 105 14.58 -3.51 -6.68
C ILE A 105 14.55 -5.03 -6.55
N TRP A 106 13.39 -5.55 -6.20
CA TRP A 106 13.07 -6.97 -6.30
C TRP A 106 11.93 -7.18 -7.28
N PHE A 107 12.13 -8.08 -8.23
CA PHE A 107 11.06 -8.58 -9.07
C PHE A 107 10.74 -10.03 -8.72
N TYR A 108 9.49 -10.25 -8.31
CA TYR A 108 8.92 -11.55 -7.95
C TYR A 108 8.00 -12.01 -9.08
N PRO A 109 8.47 -12.92 -9.95
CA PRO A 109 7.70 -13.36 -11.10
C PRO A 109 6.55 -14.23 -10.62
N LYS A 110 5.36 -13.99 -11.15
CA LYS A 110 4.17 -14.74 -10.81
C LYS A 110 3.23 -14.74 -12.00
N ALA A 111 2.61 -15.89 -12.29
CA ALA A 111 1.48 -15.91 -13.19
C ALA A 111 0.37 -15.01 -12.61
N LEU A 112 -0.16 -14.13 -13.44
CA LEU A 112 -1.21 -13.20 -13.06
C LEU A 112 -2.34 -13.29 -14.08
N GLU A 113 -3.55 -13.08 -13.58
CA GLU A 113 -4.75 -12.87 -14.37
C GLU A 113 -5.24 -11.45 -14.16
N GLN A 114 -6.23 -11.01 -14.94
CA GLN A 114 -6.91 -9.74 -14.70
C GLN A 114 -7.49 -9.71 -13.28
N PHE A 115 -7.58 -8.52 -12.71
CA PHE A 115 -8.15 -8.39 -11.37
C PHE A 115 -9.60 -8.86 -11.34
N GLN A 116 -9.91 -9.60 -10.28
CA GLN A 116 -11.25 -9.98 -9.88
C GLN A 116 -11.46 -9.48 -8.44
N PRO A 117 -12.71 -9.22 -8.03
CA PRO A 117 -13.01 -9.00 -6.62
C PRO A 117 -12.74 -10.29 -5.84
N ASP A 118 -11.98 -10.17 -4.75
CA ASP A 118 -11.80 -11.25 -3.78
C ASP A 118 -12.84 -11.07 -2.66
N PHE A 119 -13.31 -12.16 -2.05
CA PHE A 119 -14.26 -12.13 -0.94
C PHE A 119 -13.58 -12.62 0.33
N ILE A 120 -13.72 -11.87 1.42
CA ILE A 120 -13.10 -12.20 2.71
C ILE A 120 -14.06 -11.92 3.87
N GLU A 121 -13.80 -12.59 4.97
CA GLU A 121 -14.33 -12.22 6.27
C GLU A 121 -13.27 -11.38 7.01
N CYS A 122 -13.71 -10.45 7.84
CA CYS A 122 -12.82 -9.65 8.66
C CYS A 122 -13.42 -9.37 10.04
N GLY A 123 -12.67 -8.65 10.87
CA GLY A 123 -13.16 -8.02 12.09
C GLY A 123 -12.45 -6.70 12.33
N VAL A 124 -12.54 -6.21 13.56
CA VAL A 124 -11.77 -5.06 14.03
C VAL A 124 -10.68 -5.56 14.97
N LEU A 125 -9.44 -5.12 14.78
CA LEU A 125 -8.34 -5.48 15.67
C LEU A 125 -8.42 -4.71 16.99
N ASN A 126 -7.94 -5.33 18.07
CA ASN A 126 -7.82 -4.70 19.39
C ASN A 126 -6.57 -3.81 19.44
N GLN A 127 -5.48 -4.20 18.78
CA GLN A 127 -4.33 -3.31 18.62
C GLN A 127 -4.66 -2.16 17.69
N ALA A 128 -4.10 -1.01 18.02
CA ALA A 128 -4.32 0.23 17.31
C ALA A 128 -3.00 0.82 16.80
N LEU A 129 -3.07 1.57 15.70
CA LEU A 129 -1.95 2.36 15.18
C LEU A 129 -1.64 3.55 16.09
N GLY A 130 -0.36 3.78 16.32
CA GLY A 130 0.12 5.01 16.94
C GLY A 130 -0.11 6.23 16.03
N LEU A 131 -0.06 7.41 16.65
CA LEU A 131 -0.03 8.66 15.89
C LEU A 131 1.37 8.85 15.29
N THR A 132 1.40 9.23 14.02
CA THR A 132 2.62 9.46 13.27
C THR A 132 3.01 10.94 13.33
N MET A 133 4.30 11.23 13.42
CA MET A 133 4.83 12.59 13.26
C MET A 133 4.26 13.22 11.96
N PRO A 134 3.75 14.47 11.95
CA PRO A 134 3.06 15.03 10.79
C PRO A 134 3.81 14.93 9.46
N SER A 135 5.14 15.05 9.47
CA SER A 135 5.99 14.91 8.28
C SER A 135 6.12 13.46 7.76
N LEU A 136 5.71 12.45 8.53
CA LEU A 136 5.74 11.05 8.12
C LEU A 136 4.35 10.49 7.77
N VAL A 137 3.27 11.23 8.07
CA VAL A 137 1.89 10.81 7.76
C VAL A 137 1.74 10.51 6.27
N GLY A 138 1.07 9.40 5.97
CA GLY A 138 0.79 8.92 4.62
C GLY A 138 1.95 8.21 3.94
N LEU A 139 3.18 8.30 4.47
CA LEU A 139 4.34 7.68 3.85
C LEU A 139 4.33 6.17 4.03
N LYS A 140 4.67 5.46 2.96
CA LYS A 140 4.99 4.02 3.01
C LYS A 140 6.47 3.83 3.37
N SER A 141 6.82 4.19 4.61
CA SER A 141 8.19 4.08 5.14
C SER A 141 8.58 2.62 5.44
N LEU A 142 9.86 2.36 5.69
CA LEU A 142 10.33 1.03 6.10
C LEU A 142 10.01 0.70 7.57
N ASN A 143 9.66 1.71 8.38
CA ASN A 143 9.20 1.53 9.76
C ASN A 143 7.77 0.95 9.77
N ARG A 144 7.66 -0.38 9.68
CA ARG A 144 6.38 -1.12 9.52
C ARG A 144 6.12 -2.13 10.64
N LEU A 145 6.76 -1.95 11.80
CA LEU A 145 6.62 -2.91 12.91
C LEU A 145 5.18 -2.97 13.43
N GLU A 146 4.46 -1.84 13.43
CA GLU A 146 3.02 -1.82 13.75
C GLU A 146 2.23 -2.75 12.84
N GLN A 147 2.44 -2.70 11.52
CA GLN A 147 1.75 -3.59 10.59
C GLN A 147 2.13 -5.07 10.79
N VAL A 148 3.34 -5.38 11.24
CA VAL A 148 3.74 -6.76 11.61
C VAL A 148 2.95 -7.25 12.83
N LEU A 149 2.80 -6.42 13.86
CA LEU A 149 2.05 -6.77 15.07
C LEU A 149 0.54 -6.87 14.81
N LEU A 150 0.00 -5.97 13.99
CA LEU A 150 -1.39 -6.02 13.54
C LEU A 150 -1.65 -7.27 12.70
N LYS A 151 -0.72 -7.64 11.81
CA LYS A 151 -0.87 -8.86 11.00
C LYS A 151 -0.87 -10.11 11.86
N LYS A 152 -0.01 -10.17 12.88
CA LYS A 152 0.00 -11.28 13.85
C LYS A 152 -1.37 -11.46 14.51
N GLU A 153 -2.00 -10.36 14.95
CA GLU A 153 -3.33 -10.42 15.56
C GLU A 153 -4.41 -10.87 14.56
N ALA A 154 -4.41 -10.30 13.34
CA ALA A 154 -5.35 -10.72 12.30
C ALA A 154 -5.23 -12.22 11.98
N ASP A 155 -3.99 -12.73 11.87
CA ASP A 155 -3.74 -14.15 11.60
C ASP A 155 -4.21 -15.05 12.76
N GLN A 156 -4.10 -14.60 14.01
CA GLN A 156 -4.63 -15.33 15.17
C GLN A 156 -6.16 -15.44 15.15
N GLN A 157 -6.84 -14.49 14.51
CA GLN A 157 -8.29 -14.52 14.29
C GLN A 157 -8.70 -15.20 12.98
N GLY A 158 -7.74 -15.66 12.17
CA GLY A 158 -8.00 -16.24 10.84
C GLY A 158 -8.37 -15.21 9.77
N TRP A 159 -8.18 -13.92 10.03
CA TRP A 159 -8.53 -12.86 9.09
C TRP A 159 -7.38 -12.54 8.14
N VAL A 160 -7.67 -12.59 6.83
CA VAL A 160 -6.72 -12.20 5.79
C VAL A 160 -6.40 -10.71 5.89
N GLU A 161 -7.41 -9.91 6.20
CA GLU A 161 -7.35 -8.47 6.41
C GLU A 161 -8.39 -8.08 7.48
N ALA A 162 -8.18 -6.98 8.19
CA ALA A 162 -9.03 -6.52 9.29
C ALA A 162 -9.04 -4.99 9.39
N LEU A 163 -10.12 -4.42 9.93
CA LEU A 163 -10.16 -2.99 10.22
C LEU A 163 -9.21 -2.67 11.38
N VAL A 164 -8.48 -1.57 11.22
CA VAL A 164 -7.50 -1.09 12.18
C VAL A 164 -7.88 0.31 12.62
N THR A 165 -7.95 0.51 13.94
CA THR A 165 -8.12 1.82 14.55
C THR A 165 -6.77 2.49 14.82
N ASP A 166 -6.80 3.77 15.16
CA ASP A 166 -5.70 4.41 15.88
C ASP A 166 -5.93 4.46 17.40
N VAL A 167 -4.92 4.91 18.13
CA VAL A 167 -4.96 5.08 19.59
C VAL A 167 -6.03 6.07 20.07
N GLN A 168 -6.70 6.80 19.16
CA GLN A 168 -7.85 7.66 19.48
C GLN A 168 -9.20 6.95 19.24
N GLY A 169 -9.17 5.72 18.71
CA GLY A 169 -10.36 4.91 18.46
C GLY A 169 -11.00 5.11 17.09
N TYR A 170 -10.36 5.85 16.17
CA TYR A 170 -10.90 6.08 14.83
C TYR A 170 -10.43 5.01 13.85
N ILE A 171 -11.31 4.58 12.94
CA ILE A 171 -10.95 3.65 11.87
C ILE A 171 -10.03 4.35 10.86
N VAL A 172 -8.89 3.73 10.55
CA VAL A 172 -7.84 4.32 9.68
C VAL A 172 -7.70 3.56 8.37
N GLU A 173 -7.42 2.26 8.45
CA GLU A 173 -7.11 1.42 7.31
C GLU A 173 -7.32 -0.06 7.67
N GLY A 174 -6.85 -0.97 6.82
CA GLY A 174 -6.55 -2.33 7.23
C GLY A 174 -5.04 -2.53 7.47
N VAL A 175 -4.64 -3.73 7.87
CA VAL A 175 -3.26 -4.14 8.15
C VAL A 175 -2.31 -3.83 6.98
N SER A 176 -2.74 -4.10 5.75
CA SER A 176 -1.90 -3.97 4.55
C SER A 176 -2.54 -3.17 3.41
N SER A 177 -3.71 -2.58 3.67
CA SER A 177 -4.61 -2.05 2.66
C SER A 177 -5.36 -0.84 3.20
N ASN A 178 -5.81 0.09 2.34
CA ASN A 178 -6.79 1.08 2.76
C ASN A 178 -8.21 0.47 2.70
N CYS A 179 -9.18 1.08 3.36
CA CYS A 179 -10.58 0.64 3.35
C CYS A 179 -11.54 1.70 2.83
N PHE A 180 -12.68 1.24 2.34
CA PHE A 180 -13.86 2.03 1.99
C PHE A 180 -15.07 1.34 2.59
N ILE A 181 -15.93 2.11 3.24
CA ILE A 181 -17.16 1.65 3.85
C ILE A 181 -18.35 2.32 3.20
N ARG A 182 -19.51 1.66 3.28
CA ARG A 182 -20.80 2.22 2.89
C ARG A 182 -21.68 2.32 4.12
N LEU A 183 -22.11 3.54 4.45
CA LEU A 183 -23.03 3.84 5.55
C LEU A 183 -24.17 4.69 4.99
N ASN A 184 -25.41 4.34 5.30
CA ASN A 184 -26.61 5.05 4.82
C ASN A 184 -26.56 5.33 3.30
N ASP A 185 -26.20 4.29 2.53
CA ASP A 185 -26.01 4.28 1.08
C ASP A 185 -24.90 5.19 0.53
N ARG A 186 -24.06 5.79 1.39
CA ARG A 186 -22.96 6.68 1.01
C ARG A 186 -21.61 6.00 1.20
N TRP A 187 -20.73 6.14 0.20
CA TRP A 187 -19.35 5.69 0.31
C TRP A 187 -18.52 6.65 1.15
N ILE A 188 -17.71 6.09 2.03
CA ILE A 188 -16.80 6.83 2.89
C ILE A 188 -15.46 6.10 2.89
N THR A 189 -14.35 6.84 2.92
CA THR A 189 -13.03 6.29 3.27
C THR A 189 -12.43 7.13 4.39
N PRO A 190 -11.68 6.52 5.34
CA PRO A 190 -11.04 7.26 6.41
C PRO A 190 -10.20 8.45 5.91
N GLU A 191 -10.27 9.56 6.65
CA GLU A 191 -9.32 10.65 6.56
C GLU A 191 -7.99 10.24 7.20
N LEU A 192 -6.93 10.18 6.41
CA LEU A 192 -5.60 9.75 6.85
C LEU A 192 -4.77 10.94 7.36
N ARG A 193 -5.26 11.57 8.44
CA ARG A 193 -4.73 12.83 8.98
C ARG A 193 -3.50 12.65 9.86
N TYR A 194 -3.45 11.60 10.68
CA TYR A 194 -2.40 11.40 11.69
C TYR A 194 -1.63 10.08 11.53
N ASN A 195 -2.09 9.19 10.67
CA ASN A 195 -1.58 7.82 10.54
C ASN A 195 -2.07 7.23 9.20
N GLY A 196 -1.75 5.96 8.99
CA GLY A 196 -2.06 5.22 7.78
C GLY A 196 -1.19 5.59 6.57
N VAL A 197 -1.34 4.81 5.51
CA VAL A 197 -0.61 4.99 4.25
C VAL A 197 -1.51 5.57 3.18
N HIS A 198 -1.02 6.60 2.47
CA HIS A 198 -1.70 7.13 1.29
C HIS A 198 -1.54 6.16 0.11
N GLY A 199 -2.47 5.21 0.00
CA GLY A 199 -2.46 4.16 -1.02
C GLY A 199 -2.66 4.67 -2.43
N VAL A 200 -1.86 4.17 -3.37
CA VAL A 200 -2.02 4.47 -4.81
C VAL A 200 -3.35 3.96 -5.34
N MET A 201 -3.82 2.80 -4.85
CA MET A 201 -5.10 2.23 -5.23
C MET A 201 -6.27 3.00 -4.62
N ARG A 202 -6.15 3.42 -3.35
CA ARG A 202 -7.12 4.35 -2.73
C ARG A 202 -7.25 5.63 -3.56
N ALA A 203 -6.12 6.23 -3.95
CA ALA A 203 -6.12 7.43 -4.78
C ALA A 203 -6.72 7.18 -6.17
N GLU A 204 -6.48 6.02 -6.77
CA GLU A 204 -7.09 5.62 -8.04
C GLU A 204 -8.61 5.46 -7.93
N ILE A 205 -9.09 4.73 -6.91
CA ILE A 205 -10.52 4.51 -6.68
C ILE A 205 -11.23 5.85 -6.45
N LEU A 206 -10.69 6.73 -5.61
CA LEU A 206 -11.26 8.07 -5.40
C LEU A 206 -11.32 8.89 -6.69
N ALA A 207 -10.26 8.87 -7.49
CA ALA A 207 -10.23 9.60 -8.77
C ALA A 207 -11.27 9.05 -9.76
N ARG A 208 -11.44 7.73 -9.84
CA ARG A 208 -12.47 7.12 -10.68
C ARG A 208 -13.88 7.39 -10.15
N MET A 209 -14.10 7.33 -8.84
CA MET A 209 -15.40 7.70 -8.24
C MET A 209 -15.77 9.13 -8.59
N GLN A 210 -14.83 10.08 -8.46
CA GLN A 210 -15.03 11.46 -8.89
C GLN A 210 -15.36 11.56 -10.39
N HIS A 211 -14.62 10.84 -11.24
CA HIS A 211 -14.84 10.83 -12.69
C HIS A 211 -16.25 10.32 -13.08
N TYR A 212 -16.73 9.28 -12.41
CA TYR A 212 -18.06 8.69 -12.63
C TYR A 212 -19.19 9.37 -11.82
N GLY A 213 -18.90 10.46 -11.10
CA GLY A 213 -19.90 11.19 -10.31
C GLY A 213 -20.42 10.42 -9.09
N ILE A 214 -19.65 9.45 -8.59
CA ILE A 214 -19.98 8.68 -7.38
C ILE A 214 -19.43 9.44 -6.18
N ALA A 215 -20.32 9.90 -5.31
CA ALA A 215 -19.94 10.59 -4.09
C ALA A 215 -19.20 9.62 -3.14
N CYS A 216 -18.01 10.03 -2.70
CA CYS A 216 -17.27 9.37 -1.62
C CYS A 216 -16.76 10.43 -0.65
N GLU A 217 -17.18 10.33 0.61
CA GLU A 217 -16.74 11.24 1.66
C GLU A 217 -15.40 10.79 2.25
N VAL A 218 -14.51 11.75 2.50
CA VAL A 218 -13.27 11.52 3.25
C VAL A 218 -13.46 12.15 4.62
N ARG A 219 -13.65 11.33 5.65
CA ARG A 219 -13.88 11.79 7.02
C ARG A 219 -13.35 10.81 8.07
N ILE A 220 -13.34 11.26 9.32
CA ILE A 220 -13.17 10.38 10.48
C ILE A 220 -14.34 9.40 10.53
N ILE A 221 -14.04 8.15 10.87
CA ILE A 221 -15.04 7.10 11.11
C ILE A 221 -14.84 6.60 12.54
N GLU A 222 -15.88 6.69 13.34
CA GLU A 222 -15.87 6.25 14.73
C GLU A 222 -16.11 4.74 14.84
N LEU A 223 -15.56 4.12 15.89
CA LEU A 223 -15.68 2.68 16.09
C LEU A 223 -17.14 2.23 16.30
N ASP A 224 -17.99 3.09 16.86
CA ASP A 224 -19.42 2.84 17.09
C ASP A 224 -20.26 2.87 15.79
N GLU A 225 -19.68 3.33 14.67
CA GLU A 225 -20.29 3.25 13.34
C GLU A 225 -20.12 1.87 12.70
N VAL A 226 -19.21 1.01 13.21
CA VAL A 226 -18.94 -0.32 12.64
C VAL A 226 -20.20 -1.19 12.53
N PRO A 227 -21.08 -1.30 13.54
CA PRO A 227 -22.33 -2.05 13.44
C PRO A 227 -23.30 -1.54 12.35
N GLN A 228 -23.11 -0.33 11.85
CA GLN A 228 -23.98 0.30 10.86
C GLN A 228 -23.46 0.10 9.43
N ILE A 229 -22.25 -0.48 9.26
CA ILE A 229 -21.63 -0.71 7.95
C ILE A 229 -22.54 -1.60 7.10
N GLN A 230 -22.92 -1.12 5.92
CA GLN A 230 -23.67 -1.89 4.93
C GLN A 230 -22.74 -2.67 4.02
N SER A 231 -21.63 -2.06 3.61
CA SER A 231 -20.62 -2.68 2.75
C SER A 231 -19.23 -2.22 3.15
N LEU A 232 -18.23 -3.09 3.01
CA LEU A 232 -16.83 -2.77 3.24
C LEU A 232 -15.98 -3.45 2.19
N PHE A 233 -14.93 -2.77 1.73
CA PHE A 233 -13.85 -3.43 0.99
C PHE A 233 -12.50 -2.83 1.35
N PHE A 234 -11.46 -3.65 1.18
CA PHE A 234 -10.07 -3.25 1.30
C PHE A 234 -9.43 -3.13 -0.09
N CYS A 235 -8.46 -2.23 -0.23
CA CYS A 235 -7.72 -2.05 -1.48
C CYS A 235 -6.22 -1.78 -1.25
N ASN A 236 -5.40 -2.34 -2.12
CA ASN A 236 -3.99 -2.01 -2.27
C ASN A 236 -3.56 -2.19 -3.73
N ALA A 237 -2.29 -1.92 -4.05
CA ALA A 237 -1.81 -1.98 -5.44
C ALA A 237 -1.85 -3.39 -6.07
N LEU A 238 -1.94 -4.44 -5.25
CA LEU A 238 -1.99 -5.84 -5.70
C LEU A 238 -3.41 -6.43 -5.63
N HIS A 239 -4.33 -5.79 -4.92
CA HIS A 239 -5.73 -6.20 -4.79
C HIS A 239 -6.59 -4.94 -4.83
N PRO A 240 -7.20 -4.58 -5.99
CA PRO A 240 -7.97 -3.36 -6.10
C PRO A 240 -9.23 -3.38 -5.24
N MET A 241 -9.79 -4.57 -4.98
CA MET A 241 -10.95 -4.72 -4.13
C MET A 241 -10.99 -6.12 -3.50
N ARG A 242 -10.87 -6.18 -2.17
CA ARG A 242 -11.25 -7.34 -1.36
C ARG A 242 -12.56 -7.00 -0.65
N VAL A 243 -13.66 -7.52 -1.17
CA VAL A 243 -15.01 -7.33 -0.65
C VAL A 243 -15.15 -8.09 0.67
N VAL A 244 -15.64 -7.42 1.70
CA VAL A 244 -15.93 -8.06 2.97
C VAL A 244 -17.36 -8.58 2.94
N THR A 245 -17.52 -9.89 3.11
CA THR A 245 -18.83 -10.56 3.21
C THR A 245 -19.39 -10.55 4.62
N GLN A 246 -18.50 -10.52 5.62
CA GLN A 246 -18.85 -10.52 7.03
C GLN A 246 -17.81 -9.76 7.85
N ILE A 247 -18.28 -8.91 8.76
CA ILE A 247 -17.46 -8.26 9.79
C ILE A 247 -17.89 -8.74 11.17
N SER A 248 -16.99 -9.44 11.88
CA SER A 248 -17.31 -10.14 13.13
C SER A 248 -18.53 -11.06 12.96
N GLU A 249 -19.71 -10.71 13.47
CA GLU A 249 -20.95 -11.51 13.33
C GLU A 249 -21.94 -10.93 12.30
N GLN A 250 -21.64 -9.77 11.71
CA GLN A 250 -22.54 -9.04 10.82
C GLN A 250 -22.24 -9.35 9.34
N ILE A 251 -23.25 -9.83 8.62
CA ILE A 251 -23.19 -10.04 7.17
C ILE A 251 -23.34 -8.69 6.45
N LEU A 252 -22.49 -8.46 5.45
CA LEU A 252 -22.44 -7.22 4.67
C LEU A 252 -22.94 -7.41 3.24
N GLU A 253 -23.51 -6.34 2.66
CA GLU A 253 -23.98 -6.28 1.29
C GLU A 253 -22.81 -6.24 0.31
N SER A 254 -22.50 -7.38 -0.31
CA SER A 254 -21.43 -7.48 -1.32
C SER A 254 -21.79 -6.87 -2.68
N GLN A 255 -23.08 -6.79 -3.01
CA GLN A 255 -23.53 -6.34 -4.34
C GLN A 255 -23.16 -4.87 -4.62
N ALA A 256 -23.19 -4.01 -3.60
CA ALA A 256 -22.78 -2.61 -3.77
C ALA A 256 -21.29 -2.50 -4.14
N CYS A 257 -20.42 -3.31 -3.53
CA CYS A 257 -19.00 -3.38 -3.87
C CYS A 257 -18.79 -3.89 -5.30
N LEU A 258 -19.52 -4.94 -5.71
CA LEU A 258 -19.43 -5.49 -7.07
C LEU A 258 -19.88 -4.49 -8.14
N ASN A 259 -20.99 -3.80 -7.90
CA ASN A 259 -21.46 -2.74 -8.79
C ASN A 259 -20.40 -1.63 -8.91
N LEU A 260 -19.78 -1.25 -7.79
CA LEU A 260 -18.69 -0.27 -7.79
C LEU A 260 -17.47 -0.78 -8.56
N PHE A 261 -17.05 -2.03 -8.35
CA PHE A 261 -15.91 -2.64 -9.06
C PHE A 261 -16.05 -2.54 -10.57
N HIS A 262 -17.23 -2.90 -11.09
CA HIS A 262 -17.53 -2.84 -12.52
C HIS A 262 -17.65 -1.40 -13.02
N THR A 263 -18.36 -0.54 -12.29
CA THR A 263 -18.53 0.88 -12.69
C THR A 263 -17.19 1.61 -12.79
N LEU A 264 -16.28 1.33 -11.86
CA LEU A 264 -14.95 1.91 -11.84
C LEU A 264 -13.95 1.16 -12.74
N ASN A 265 -14.35 0.10 -13.46
CA ASN A 265 -13.48 -0.71 -14.32
C ASN A 265 -12.20 -1.21 -13.60
N LEU A 266 -12.32 -1.67 -12.35
CA LEU A 266 -11.15 -2.05 -11.54
C LEU A 266 -10.46 -3.34 -12.00
N ASN A 267 -11.06 -4.07 -12.95
CA ASN A 267 -10.42 -5.15 -13.69
C ASN A 267 -9.35 -4.64 -14.69
N GLN A 268 -9.37 -3.35 -15.02
CA GLN A 268 -8.46 -2.70 -15.97
C GLN A 268 -7.74 -1.53 -15.27
N ILE A 269 -6.59 -1.82 -14.70
CA ILE A 269 -5.68 -0.84 -14.12
C ILE A 269 -4.51 -0.63 -15.09
N HIS A 270 -4.09 0.63 -15.25
CA HIS A 270 -3.01 1.03 -16.14
C HIS A 270 -1.97 1.85 -15.38
#